data_AF-A0A6P0JVX3-F1
#
_entry.id   AF-A0A6P0JVX3-F1
#
_cell.length_a   1.000
_cell.length_b   1.000
_cell.length_c   1.000
_cell.angle_alpha   90.00
_cell.angle_beta   90.00
_cell.angle_gamma   90.00
#
_symmetry.space_group_name_H-M   'P 1'
#
loop_
_entity.id
_entity.type
_entity.pdbx_description
1 polymer ?
#
loop_
_entity_poly.entity_id
_entity_poly.type
_entity_poly.pdbx_seq_one_letter_code
_entity_poly.pdbx_strand_id
1 'polypeptide(L)'
;PPPPQRMDNQERFTIEGIHDGSNSGKAVILEGSGFKGFSPEVDDLGHWQVQFVFTQAGNKTLTVTIGRDRKQFDILVNNPRRFSLSGSVGYQGTNRNQDVLAVKKRLNDLGYTWVNPTTSIDTGTLNAIRLFQAIINQHYQVRGSGVDGRVDPNGFTHSWLEAKNAPRWQLMPVDNVGLFNYERQIQTADNHDYGTNWMADTLINAGQDYQRTYLDAHPQAAQIVINDVSVPYGGDTPDHATHETGMSCDILLPRQSGGYMLPTWQDSRYDRDAMRAILKSIRRQPLTSRVLFNDPQLIQEGLCIRATGHDNHVHFEVRPPARAN
;
A
#
# COMPACT_ATOMS: atom_id res chain seq x y z
N PRO A 1 -1.91 4.76 -15.10
CA PRO A 1 -2.58 3.44 -15.26
C PRO A 1 -4.09 3.63 -15.46
N PRO A 2 -4.84 2.71 -16.11
CA PRO A 2 -6.29 2.80 -16.12
C PRO A 2 -6.82 2.68 -14.68
N PRO A 3 -7.85 3.46 -14.29
CA PRO A 3 -8.49 3.31 -12.99
C PRO A 3 -9.04 1.90 -12.81
N PRO A 4 -9.20 1.44 -11.56
CA PRO A 4 -9.78 0.15 -11.26
C PRO A 4 -11.18 0.06 -11.87
N GLN A 5 -11.48 -1.04 -12.55
CA GLN A 5 -12.82 -1.29 -13.12
C GLN A 5 -13.86 -1.57 -12.03
N ARG A 6 -13.42 -1.91 -10.81
CA ARG A 6 -14.26 -2.22 -9.65
C ARG A 6 -13.60 -1.75 -8.36
N MET A 7 -14.39 -1.23 -7.43
CA MET A 7 -13.95 -0.81 -6.10
C MET A 7 -15.12 -0.87 -5.10
N ASP A 8 -14.86 -0.76 -3.80
CA ASP A 8 -15.90 -0.64 -2.76
C ASP A 8 -16.25 0.84 -2.48
N ASN A 9 -17.42 1.11 -1.92
CA ASN A 9 -17.77 2.45 -1.47
C ASN A 9 -16.88 2.82 -0.28
N GLN A 10 -16.63 4.12 -0.10
CA GLN A 10 -15.72 4.69 0.89
C GLN A 10 -14.24 4.30 0.71
N GLU A 11 -13.91 3.60 -0.38
CA GLU A 11 -12.55 3.31 -0.81
C GLU A 11 -11.88 4.57 -1.38
N ARG A 12 -10.68 4.88 -0.87
CA ARG A 12 -9.74 5.78 -1.55
C ARG A 12 -9.11 5.06 -2.72
N PHE A 13 -9.05 5.74 -3.84
CA PHE A 13 -8.23 5.33 -4.96
C PHE A 13 -7.60 6.53 -5.63
N THR A 14 -6.52 6.23 -6.33
CA THR A 14 -5.68 7.21 -6.99
C THR A 14 -5.81 7.02 -8.49
N ILE A 15 -6.01 8.12 -9.21
CA ILE A 15 -5.81 8.17 -10.65
C ILE A 15 -4.63 9.07 -10.91
N GLU A 16 -3.74 8.59 -11.75
CA GLU A 16 -2.55 9.31 -12.18
C GLU A 16 -2.39 9.19 -13.70
N GLY A 17 -1.72 10.17 -14.26
CA GLY A 17 -1.39 10.19 -15.67
C GLY A 17 -0.18 11.05 -15.96
N ILE A 18 0.31 10.88 -17.18
CA ILE A 18 1.40 11.67 -17.76
C ILE A 18 0.84 12.30 -19.03
N HIS A 19 1.02 13.60 -19.17
CA HIS A 19 0.75 14.35 -20.39
C HIS A 19 2.05 14.82 -21.02
N ASP A 20 2.05 15.16 -22.30
CA ASP A 20 3.12 16.01 -22.83
C ASP A 20 3.12 17.37 -22.10
N GLY A 21 4.29 18.00 -21.98
CA GLY A 21 4.47 19.25 -21.21
C GLY A 21 3.64 20.44 -21.71
N SER A 22 2.87 20.30 -22.80
CA SER A 22 1.97 21.34 -23.31
C SER A 22 0.79 21.65 -22.38
N ASN A 23 0.56 20.79 -21.39
CA ASN A 23 -0.48 20.93 -20.37
C ASN A 23 0.07 21.28 -18.97
N SER A 24 1.38 21.55 -18.80
CA SER A 24 1.93 22.03 -17.50
C SER A 24 1.18 23.27 -17.01
N GLY A 25 0.90 23.32 -15.71
CA GLY A 25 0.15 24.39 -15.04
C GLY A 25 -1.35 24.37 -15.31
N LYS A 26 -1.89 23.39 -16.05
CA LYS A 26 -3.33 23.25 -16.24
C LYS A 26 -3.95 22.41 -15.13
N ALA A 27 -5.11 22.85 -14.65
CA ALA A 27 -5.90 22.08 -13.70
C ALA A 27 -6.42 20.78 -14.32
N VAL A 28 -6.36 19.69 -13.54
CA VAL A 28 -7.05 18.44 -13.87
C VAL A 28 -8.47 18.52 -13.31
N ILE A 29 -9.46 18.43 -14.20
CA ILE A 29 -10.87 18.46 -13.84
C ILE A 29 -11.41 17.03 -13.80
N LEU A 30 -12.02 16.65 -12.68
CA LEU A 30 -12.68 15.38 -12.49
C LEU A 30 -14.18 15.57 -12.33
N GLU A 31 -14.94 14.91 -13.20
CA GLU A 31 -16.39 14.97 -13.19
C GLU A 31 -16.95 13.55 -13.17
N GLY A 32 -18.00 13.32 -12.39
CA GLY A 32 -18.70 12.04 -12.43
C GLY A 32 -20.08 12.10 -11.80
N SER A 33 -20.75 10.94 -11.76
CA SER A 33 -22.14 10.81 -11.29
C SER A 33 -22.31 11.29 -9.84
N GLY A 34 -22.64 12.58 -9.67
CA GLY A 34 -22.91 13.22 -8.39
C GLY A 34 -21.72 13.97 -7.75
N PHE A 35 -20.62 14.20 -8.47
CA PHE A 35 -19.52 15.03 -7.96
C PHE A 35 -18.79 15.79 -9.07
N LYS A 36 -18.21 16.92 -8.68
CA LYS A 36 -17.25 17.70 -9.46
C LYS A 36 -16.11 18.08 -8.53
N GLY A 37 -14.91 17.60 -8.83
CA GLY A 37 -13.71 17.82 -8.04
C GLY A 37 -12.62 18.50 -8.85
N PHE A 38 -11.78 19.26 -8.17
CA PHE A 38 -10.58 19.88 -8.75
C PHE A 38 -9.35 19.24 -8.10
N SER A 39 -8.34 18.98 -8.91
CA SER A 39 -7.06 18.39 -8.50
C SER A 39 -5.92 19.43 -8.58
N PRO A 40 -4.75 19.15 -7.97
CA PRO A 40 -3.49 19.82 -8.34
C PRO A 40 -3.28 19.89 -9.86
N GLU A 41 -2.57 20.94 -10.27
CA GLU A 41 -2.16 21.19 -11.65
C GLU A 41 -1.22 20.10 -12.16
N VAL A 42 -1.18 19.92 -13.48
CA VAL A 42 -0.16 19.11 -14.14
C VAL A 42 1.21 19.74 -13.89
N ASP A 43 2.17 18.96 -13.38
CA ASP A 43 3.51 19.46 -13.10
C ASP A 43 4.32 19.70 -14.39
N ASP A 44 5.53 20.25 -14.23
CA ASP A 44 6.43 20.57 -15.36
C ASP A 44 6.93 19.34 -16.10
N LEU A 45 6.80 18.15 -15.51
CA LEU A 45 7.11 16.86 -16.13
C LEU A 45 5.87 16.23 -16.80
N GLY A 46 4.72 16.91 -16.74
CA GLY A 46 3.47 16.42 -17.29
C GLY A 46 2.72 15.46 -16.37
N HIS A 47 3.20 15.22 -15.15
CA HIS A 47 2.58 14.29 -14.21
C HIS A 47 1.44 14.95 -13.46
N TRP A 48 0.43 14.15 -13.14
CA TRP A 48 -0.66 14.56 -12.26
C TRP A 48 -1.20 13.35 -11.53
N GLN A 49 -1.74 13.60 -10.34
CA GLN A 49 -2.33 12.58 -9.50
C GLN A 49 -3.51 13.14 -8.72
N VAL A 50 -4.60 12.37 -8.65
CA VAL A 50 -5.76 12.71 -7.84
C VAL A 50 -6.22 11.51 -7.03
N GLN A 51 -6.45 11.75 -5.73
CA GLN A 51 -7.06 10.79 -4.83
C GLN A 51 -8.51 11.18 -4.55
N PHE A 52 -9.41 10.20 -4.59
CA PHE A 52 -10.82 10.43 -4.30
C PHE A 52 -11.51 9.20 -3.75
N VAL A 53 -12.72 9.43 -3.23
CA VAL A 53 -13.54 8.43 -2.54
C VAL A 53 -14.97 8.53 -3.06
N PHE A 54 -15.53 7.41 -3.51
CA PHE A 54 -16.96 7.33 -3.78
C PHE A 54 -17.72 7.02 -2.49
N THR A 55 -18.62 7.91 -2.08
CA THR A 55 -19.45 7.70 -0.88
C THR A 55 -20.67 6.82 -1.14
N GLN A 56 -20.98 6.52 -2.41
CA GLN A 56 -22.14 5.74 -2.82
C GLN A 56 -21.74 4.67 -3.83
N ALA A 57 -22.31 3.48 -3.67
CA ALA A 57 -22.22 2.39 -4.63
C ALA A 57 -22.95 2.70 -5.96
N GLY A 58 -22.78 1.82 -6.93
CA GLY A 58 -23.36 1.88 -8.27
C GLY A 58 -22.31 1.98 -9.37
N ASN A 59 -22.77 1.90 -10.61
CA ASN A 59 -21.94 2.23 -11.77
C ASN A 59 -21.64 3.73 -11.75
N LYS A 60 -20.36 4.07 -11.74
CA LYS A 60 -19.87 5.45 -11.78
C LYS A 60 -19.16 5.64 -13.10
N THR A 61 -19.53 6.72 -13.78
CA THR A 61 -18.74 7.23 -14.88
C THR A 61 -17.88 8.35 -14.35
N LEU A 62 -16.58 8.23 -14.57
CA LEU A 62 -15.60 9.27 -14.30
C LEU A 62 -15.11 9.84 -15.63
N THR A 63 -15.12 11.16 -15.73
CA THR A 63 -14.45 11.93 -16.77
C THR A 63 -13.24 12.63 -16.17
N VAL A 64 -12.08 12.43 -16.78
CA VAL A 64 -10.87 13.24 -16.56
C VAL A 64 -10.72 14.20 -17.72
N THR A 65 -10.58 15.50 -17.43
CA THR A 65 -10.35 16.55 -18.42
C THR A 65 -9.10 17.35 -18.09
N ILE A 66 -8.22 17.51 -19.08
CA ILE A 66 -6.99 18.31 -18.98
C ILE A 66 -6.89 19.16 -20.24
N GLY A 67 -7.01 20.48 -20.12
CA GLY A 67 -7.06 21.36 -21.28
C GLY A 67 -8.23 21.01 -22.22
N ARG A 68 -7.92 20.48 -23.41
CA ARG A 68 -8.93 20.01 -24.39
C ARG A 68 -9.11 18.50 -24.38
N ASP A 69 -8.23 17.77 -23.70
CA ASP A 69 -8.22 16.32 -23.68
C ASP A 69 -9.22 15.81 -22.65
N ARG A 70 -9.98 14.79 -23.04
CA ARG A 70 -11.03 14.20 -22.20
C ARG A 70 -10.97 12.68 -22.30
N LYS A 71 -10.96 12.00 -21.15
CA LYS A 71 -11.01 10.54 -21.09
C LYS A 71 -12.05 10.08 -20.07
N GLN A 72 -12.83 9.06 -20.46
CA GLN A 72 -13.89 8.51 -19.64
C GLN A 72 -13.53 7.11 -19.15
N PHE A 73 -13.94 6.81 -17.93
CA PHE A 73 -13.77 5.52 -17.28
C PHE A 73 -15.06 5.11 -16.60
N ASP A 74 -15.47 3.86 -16.80
CA ASP A 74 -16.58 3.28 -16.07
C ASP A 74 -16.05 2.42 -14.93
N ILE A 75 -16.56 2.69 -13.74
CA ILE A 75 -16.10 2.09 -12.48
C ILE A 75 -17.33 1.55 -11.76
N LEU A 76 -17.35 0.27 -11.44
CA LEU A 76 -18.37 -0.30 -10.56
C LEU A 76 -17.96 -0.09 -9.10
N VAL A 77 -18.71 0.75 -8.37
CA VAL A 77 -18.55 0.91 -6.92
C VAL A 77 -19.51 -0.01 -6.20
N ASN A 78 -19.01 -0.97 -5.44
CA ASN A 78 -19.82 -1.92 -4.68
C ASN A 78 -20.13 -1.37 -3.29
N ASN A 79 -21.23 -1.78 -2.67
CA ASN A 79 -21.30 -1.70 -1.21
C ASN A 79 -20.36 -2.77 -0.63
N PRO A 80 -19.63 -2.49 0.47
CA PRO A 80 -18.88 -3.50 1.20
C PRO A 80 -19.79 -4.70 1.41
N ARG A 81 -19.42 -5.83 0.82
CA ARG A 81 -20.25 -7.02 0.83
C ARG A 81 -20.27 -7.59 2.24
N ARG A 82 -21.38 -7.37 2.95
CA ARG A 82 -21.79 -8.30 3.99
C ARG A 82 -22.22 -9.58 3.30
N PHE A 83 -21.69 -10.71 3.76
CA PHE A 83 -22.08 -12.02 3.27
C PHE A 83 -22.26 -12.93 4.47
N SER A 84 -23.28 -13.78 4.41
CA SER A 84 -23.54 -14.73 5.49
C SER A 84 -22.82 -16.03 5.19
N LEU A 85 -22.14 -16.56 6.21
CA LEU A 85 -21.57 -17.91 6.19
C LEU A 85 -22.46 -18.84 6.98
N SER A 86 -22.83 -19.97 6.37
CA SER A 86 -23.65 -20.99 7.02
C SER A 86 -22.82 -22.04 7.77
N GLY A 87 -21.52 -22.12 7.48
CA GLY A 87 -20.51 -22.95 8.12
C GLY A 87 -19.11 -22.37 7.91
N SER A 88 -18.11 -22.96 8.58
CA SER A 88 -16.72 -22.49 8.48
C SER A 88 -16.06 -22.84 7.15
N VAL A 89 -15.12 -22.00 6.72
CA VAL A 89 -14.42 -22.13 5.42
C VAL A 89 -12.91 -22.17 5.64
N GLY A 90 -12.19 -23.04 4.93
CA GLY A 90 -10.74 -23.16 5.01
C GLY A 90 -10.29 -24.42 5.76
N TYR A 91 -9.19 -24.32 6.50
CA TYR A 91 -8.53 -25.45 7.15
C TYR A 91 -9.47 -26.12 8.15
N GLN A 92 -9.75 -27.41 7.94
CA GLN A 92 -10.70 -28.21 8.75
C GLN A 92 -12.10 -27.57 8.89
N GLY A 93 -12.48 -26.67 7.98
CA GLY A 93 -13.81 -26.06 7.96
C GLY A 93 -14.89 -27.00 7.43
N THR A 94 -16.16 -26.63 7.63
CA THR A 94 -17.30 -27.34 7.00
C THR A 94 -17.25 -27.27 5.47
N ASN A 95 -16.70 -26.19 4.92
CA ASN A 95 -16.44 -26.01 3.48
C ASN A 95 -17.66 -26.25 2.59
N ARG A 96 -18.82 -25.72 2.98
CA ARG A 96 -20.02 -25.75 2.13
C ARG A 96 -19.75 -24.96 0.85
N ASN A 97 -20.16 -25.49 -0.29
CA ASN A 97 -19.85 -24.91 -1.61
C ASN A 97 -20.13 -23.40 -1.72
N GLN A 98 -21.27 -22.94 -1.21
CA GLN A 98 -21.65 -21.52 -1.26
C GLN A 98 -20.79 -20.64 -0.34
N ASP A 99 -20.43 -21.15 0.84
CA ASP A 99 -19.59 -20.45 1.81
C ASP A 99 -18.16 -20.32 1.27
N VAL A 100 -17.62 -21.39 0.67
CA VAL A 100 -16.30 -21.39 0.00
C VAL A 100 -16.28 -20.36 -1.13
N LEU A 101 -17.28 -20.40 -2.01
CA LEU A 101 -17.38 -19.46 -3.12
C LEU A 101 -17.45 -18.00 -2.62
N ALA A 102 -18.20 -17.74 -1.54
CA ALA A 102 -18.33 -16.40 -0.97
C ALA A 102 -16.99 -15.88 -0.43
N VAL A 103 -16.27 -16.67 0.38
CA VAL A 103 -14.95 -16.28 0.92
C VAL A 103 -13.92 -16.09 -0.20
N LYS A 104 -13.82 -17.03 -1.15
CA LYS A 104 -12.87 -16.93 -2.26
C LYS A 104 -13.15 -15.71 -3.12
N LYS A 105 -14.43 -15.44 -3.41
CA LYS A 105 -14.82 -14.22 -4.12
C LYS A 105 -14.42 -12.97 -3.35
N ARG A 106 -14.63 -12.90 -2.04
CA ARG A 106 -14.26 -11.72 -1.24
C ARG A 106 -12.75 -11.51 -1.19
N LEU A 107 -11.97 -12.57 -0.99
CA LEU A 107 -10.50 -12.49 -1.06
C LEU A 107 -10.05 -12.01 -2.44
N ASN A 108 -10.62 -12.55 -3.53
CA ASN A 108 -10.31 -12.10 -4.88
C ASN A 108 -10.66 -10.61 -5.09
N ASP A 109 -11.84 -10.17 -4.63
CA ASP A 109 -12.26 -8.76 -4.68
C ASP A 109 -11.28 -7.84 -3.89
N LEU A 110 -10.62 -8.36 -2.85
CA LEU A 110 -9.59 -7.66 -2.05
C LEU A 110 -8.18 -7.73 -2.64
N GLY A 111 -8.03 -8.19 -3.90
CA GLY A 111 -6.73 -8.22 -4.59
C GLY A 111 -5.90 -9.48 -4.38
N TYR A 112 -6.43 -10.49 -3.67
CA TYR A 112 -5.82 -11.82 -3.57
C TYR A 112 -6.11 -12.62 -4.86
N THR A 113 -5.63 -12.12 -5.99
CA THR A 113 -6.04 -12.54 -7.35
C THR A 113 -5.70 -13.99 -7.69
N TRP A 114 -4.76 -14.59 -6.96
CA TRP A 114 -4.43 -16.02 -7.06
C TRP A 114 -5.52 -16.94 -6.47
N VAL A 115 -6.48 -16.38 -5.72
CA VAL A 115 -7.63 -17.11 -5.20
C VAL A 115 -8.75 -17.08 -6.23
N ASN A 116 -8.88 -18.15 -7.01
CA ASN A 116 -9.93 -18.28 -8.02
C ASN A 116 -11.31 -18.54 -7.37
N PRO A 117 -12.37 -17.76 -7.64
CA PRO A 117 -13.70 -17.95 -7.05
C PRO A 117 -14.41 -19.25 -7.49
N THR A 118 -13.97 -20.40 -6.96
CA THR A 118 -14.55 -21.72 -7.15
C THR A 118 -15.19 -22.21 -5.84
N THR A 119 -15.84 -23.37 -5.87
CA THR A 119 -16.44 -23.99 -4.67
C THR A 119 -15.49 -24.92 -3.93
N SER A 120 -14.24 -25.09 -4.41
CA SER A 120 -13.23 -25.96 -3.82
C SER A 120 -12.20 -25.16 -3.01
N ILE A 121 -11.74 -25.76 -1.90
CA ILE A 121 -10.58 -25.28 -1.15
C ILE A 121 -9.31 -25.87 -1.76
N ASP A 122 -8.35 -25.00 -2.02
CA ASP A 122 -7.01 -25.33 -2.49
C ASP A 122 -5.95 -24.68 -1.59
N THR A 123 -4.68 -25.02 -1.80
CA THR A 123 -3.56 -24.46 -1.04
C THR A 123 -3.49 -22.94 -1.15
N GLY A 124 -3.81 -22.37 -2.33
CA GLY A 124 -3.83 -20.92 -2.54
C GLY A 124 -4.87 -20.22 -1.66
N THR A 125 -6.04 -20.85 -1.49
CA THR A 125 -7.11 -20.39 -0.59
C THR A 125 -6.65 -20.39 0.86
N LEU A 126 -6.02 -21.48 1.31
CA LEU A 126 -5.53 -21.58 2.69
C LEU A 126 -4.43 -20.56 2.97
N ASN A 127 -3.51 -20.37 2.03
CA ASN A 127 -2.43 -19.39 2.15
C ASN A 127 -2.98 -17.96 2.19
N ALA A 128 -3.96 -17.63 1.34
CA ALA A 128 -4.59 -16.31 1.37
C ALA A 128 -5.36 -16.04 2.66
N ILE A 129 -6.09 -17.03 3.20
CA ILE A 129 -6.77 -16.86 4.51
C ILE A 129 -5.73 -16.62 5.61
N ARG A 130 -4.62 -17.36 5.63
CA ARG A 130 -3.54 -17.17 6.62
C ARG A 130 -2.86 -15.82 6.47
N LEU A 131 -2.55 -15.40 5.25
CA LEU A 131 -1.97 -14.08 4.99
C LEU A 131 -2.91 -12.97 5.48
N PHE A 132 -4.20 -13.04 5.10
CA PHE A 132 -5.20 -12.09 5.55
C PHE A 132 -5.31 -12.07 7.09
N GLN A 133 -5.33 -13.24 7.72
CA GLN A 133 -5.34 -13.39 9.18
C GLN A 133 -4.09 -12.81 9.85
N ALA A 134 -2.90 -13.05 9.29
CA ALA A 134 -1.64 -12.50 9.81
C ALA A 134 -1.68 -10.97 9.78
N ILE A 135 -2.13 -10.40 8.65
CA ILE A 135 -2.31 -8.96 8.48
C ILE A 135 -3.25 -8.39 9.54
N ILE A 136 -4.48 -8.88 9.65
CA ILE A 136 -5.48 -8.30 10.59
C ILE A 136 -5.16 -8.53 12.07
N ASN A 137 -4.26 -9.48 12.39
CA ASN A 137 -3.77 -9.74 13.74
C ASN A 137 -2.41 -9.09 14.03
N GLN A 138 -1.89 -8.23 13.14
CA GLN A 138 -0.59 -7.55 13.28
C GLN A 138 0.59 -8.52 13.42
N HIS A 139 0.56 -9.63 12.70
CA HIS A 139 1.75 -10.48 12.53
C HIS A 139 2.50 -10.05 11.28
N TYR A 140 3.82 -9.94 11.37
CA TYR A 140 4.69 -9.62 10.23
C TYR A 140 5.13 -10.88 9.44
N GLN A 141 4.79 -12.05 9.98
CA GLN A 141 4.98 -13.38 9.38
C GLN A 141 3.61 -14.04 9.21
N VAL A 142 3.47 -14.95 8.24
CA VAL A 142 2.25 -15.72 7.97
C VAL A 142 2.13 -16.89 8.96
N ARG A 143 2.25 -16.58 10.24
CA ARG A 143 2.14 -17.49 11.38
C ARG A 143 1.81 -16.71 12.65
N GLY A 144 1.43 -17.43 13.71
CA GLY A 144 1.12 -16.84 15.01
C GLY A 144 -0.32 -17.11 15.44
N SER A 145 -0.68 -16.56 16.61
CA SER A 145 -2.04 -16.73 17.16
C SER A 145 -3.09 -16.11 16.24
N GLY A 146 -4.15 -16.86 15.95
CA GLY A 146 -5.23 -16.42 15.05
C GLY A 146 -4.95 -16.58 13.56
N VAL A 147 -3.86 -17.26 13.18
CA VAL A 147 -3.46 -17.56 11.78
C VAL A 147 -3.65 -19.05 11.49
N ASP A 148 -4.87 -19.55 11.61
CA ASP A 148 -5.21 -20.97 11.49
C ASP A 148 -5.60 -21.40 10.06
N GLY A 149 -5.90 -20.45 9.18
CA GLY A 149 -6.39 -20.71 7.83
C GLY A 149 -7.88 -21.04 7.77
N ARG A 150 -8.67 -20.71 8.81
CA ARG A 150 -10.12 -20.95 8.87
C ARG A 150 -10.90 -19.65 9.11
N VAL A 151 -11.98 -19.47 8.34
CA VAL A 151 -12.96 -18.38 8.50
C VAL A 151 -14.21 -18.96 9.15
N ASP A 152 -14.47 -18.58 10.39
CA ASP A 152 -15.68 -18.99 11.12
C ASP A 152 -16.83 -17.99 10.94
N PRO A 153 -18.09 -18.44 10.81
CA PRO A 153 -19.25 -17.56 10.75
C PRO A 153 -19.29 -16.61 11.95
N ASN A 154 -19.43 -15.32 11.67
CA ASN A 154 -19.41 -14.24 12.69
C ASN A 154 -18.11 -14.16 13.51
N GLY A 155 -17.06 -14.87 13.11
CA GLY A 155 -15.74 -14.81 13.74
C GLY A 155 -14.95 -13.56 13.34
N PHE A 156 -13.80 -13.38 13.98
CA PHE A 156 -12.95 -12.20 13.78
C PHE A 156 -12.53 -12.00 12.31
N THR A 157 -12.07 -13.06 11.65
CA THR A 157 -11.71 -13.03 10.22
C THR A 157 -12.90 -12.72 9.34
N HIS A 158 -14.07 -13.31 9.62
CA HIS A 158 -15.29 -13.04 8.86
C HIS A 158 -15.69 -11.57 8.94
N SER A 159 -15.73 -11.00 10.15
CA SER A 159 -16.04 -9.59 10.33
C SER A 159 -15.02 -8.65 9.67
N TRP A 160 -13.75 -9.04 9.59
CA TRP A 160 -12.75 -8.28 8.84
C TRP A 160 -12.90 -8.40 7.32
N LEU A 161 -13.28 -9.57 6.81
CA LEU A 161 -13.62 -9.72 5.39
C LEU A 161 -14.80 -8.81 5.01
N GLU A 162 -15.75 -8.59 5.91
CA GLU A 162 -16.88 -7.66 5.70
C GLU A 162 -16.54 -6.18 5.94
N ALA A 163 -15.39 -5.88 6.55
CA ALA A 163 -15.02 -4.52 6.91
C ALA A 163 -14.76 -3.64 5.69
N LYS A 164 -15.11 -2.35 5.79
CA LYS A 164 -14.90 -1.38 4.70
C LYS A 164 -13.43 -1.11 4.43
N ASN A 165 -12.62 -1.21 5.47
CA ASN A 165 -11.19 -1.02 5.42
C ASN A 165 -10.42 -2.34 5.52
N ALA A 166 -11.03 -3.46 5.12
CA ALA A 166 -10.35 -4.74 5.00
C ALA A 166 -9.05 -4.57 4.18
N PRO A 167 -7.94 -5.22 4.56
CA PRO A 167 -6.68 -5.04 3.86
C PRO A 167 -6.79 -5.57 2.44
N ARG A 168 -6.53 -4.70 1.48
CA ARG A 168 -6.37 -5.08 0.08
C ARG A 168 -4.92 -5.40 -0.20
N TRP A 169 -4.71 -6.48 -0.94
CA TRP A 169 -3.40 -6.86 -1.44
C TRP A 169 -3.16 -6.23 -2.81
N GLN A 170 -2.07 -5.49 -2.96
CA GLN A 170 -1.78 -4.77 -4.20
C GLN A 170 -0.29 -4.61 -4.41
N LEU A 171 0.05 -4.23 -5.63
CA LEU A 171 1.38 -3.76 -5.98
C LEU A 171 1.57 -2.33 -5.42
N MET A 172 2.77 -2.05 -4.90
CA MET A 172 3.14 -0.76 -4.35
C MET A 172 3.17 0.33 -5.43
N PRO A 173 2.92 1.61 -5.05
CA PRO A 173 2.99 2.73 -5.99
C PRO A 173 4.37 2.82 -6.64
N VAL A 174 4.41 3.21 -7.91
CA VAL A 174 5.67 3.32 -8.68
C VAL A 174 6.39 4.63 -8.35
N ASP A 175 5.70 5.76 -8.45
CA ASP A 175 6.21 7.08 -8.05
C ASP A 175 5.08 7.87 -7.38
N ASN A 176 5.47 8.76 -6.48
CA ASN A 176 4.58 9.79 -5.97
C ASN A 176 5.39 11.05 -5.61
N VAL A 177 4.69 12.14 -5.30
CA VAL A 177 5.29 13.35 -4.73
C VAL A 177 6.13 12.96 -3.51
N GLY A 178 7.42 13.28 -3.55
CA GLY A 178 8.39 12.94 -2.50
C GLY A 178 8.74 11.44 -2.33
N LEU A 179 8.29 10.56 -3.23
CA LEU A 179 8.44 9.09 -3.14
C LEU A 179 8.89 8.50 -4.49
N PHE A 180 9.85 7.59 -4.44
CA PHE A 180 10.35 6.84 -5.60
C PHE A 180 10.42 5.34 -5.23
N ASN A 181 9.90 4.47 -6.09
CA ASN A 181 9.99 3.02 -5.87
C ASN A 181 11.13 2.39 -6.69
N TYR A 182 12.17 1.96 -5.99
CA TYR A 182 13.36 1.39 -6.60
C TYR A 182 13.12 -0.01 -7.19
N GLU A 183 12.35 -0.85 -6.52
CA GLU A 183 12.03 -2.21 -6.97
C GLU A 183 11.19 -2.20 -8.27
N ARG A 184 10.25 -1.25 -8.38
CA ARG A 184 9.42 -1.10 -9.59
C ARG A 184 10.15 -0.52 -10.80
N GLN A 185 11.27 0.17 -10.60
CA GLN A 185 11.94 0.92 -11.67
C GLN A 185 13.33 0.41 -12.02
N ILE A 186 14.06 -0.09 -11.03
CA ILE A 186 15.48 -0.43 -11.15
C ILE A 186 15.71 -1.91 -10.86
N GLN A 187 15.19 -2.42 -9.75
CA GLN A 187 15.39 -3.81 -9.31
C GLN A 187 14.19 -4.72 -9.66
N THR A 188 13.73 -4.68 -10.90
CA THR A 188 12.50 -5.38 -11.32
C THR A 188 12.57 -6.92 -11.33
N ALA A 189 13.59 -7.54 -10.74
CA ALA A 189 13.88 -8.97 -10.83
C ALA A 189 13.40 -9.79 -9.62
N ASP A 190 13.30 -9.21 -8.40
CA ASP A 190 13.02 -9.99 -7.19
C ASP A 190 11.54 -10.00 -6.75
N ASN A 191 10.74 -9.04 -7.24
CA ASN A 191 9.29 -8.89 -7.02
C ASN A 191 8.86 -8.56 -5.57
N HIS A 192 9.67 -7.89 -4.75
CA HIS A 192 9.28 -7.49 -3.38
C HIS A 192 8.34 -6.27 -3.30
N ASP A 193 7.59 -5.99 -4.36
CA ASP A 193 6.76 -4.79 -4.52
C ASP A 193 5.30 -4.94 -4.08
N TYR A 194 4.94 -6.00 -3.36
CA TYR A 194 3.55 -6.24 -2.99
C TYR A 194 3.30 -5.94 -1.53
N GLY A 195 2.06 -5.61 -1.20
CA GLY A 195 1.65 -5.45 0.18
C GLY A 195 0.26 -4.88 0.36
N THR A 196 -0.02 -4.46 1.60
CA THR A 196 -1.33 -3.94 1.95
C THR A 196 -1.55 -2.54 1.39
N ASN A 197 -2.79 -2.20 1.05
CA ASN A 197 -3.14 -0.81 0.75
C ASN A 197 -2.85 0.15 1.92
N TRP A 198 -2.87 -0.35 3.15
CA TRP A 198 -2.49 0.44 4.34
C TRP A 198 -1.02 0.86 4.30
N MET A 199 -0.11 -0.02 3.86
CA MET A 199 1.31 0.31 3.64
C MET A 199 1.45 1.33 2.51
N ALA A 200 0.80 1.10 1.37
CA ALA A 200 0.84 2.03 0.24
C ALA A 200 0.35 3.44 0.61
N ASP A 201 -0.80 3.54 1.29
CA ASP A 201 -1.34 4.82 1.75
C ASP A 201 -0.38 5.51 2.74
N THR A 202 0.27 4.74 3.61
CA THR A 202 1.27 5.26 4.56
C THR A 202 2.47 5.86 3.82
N LEU A 203 2.99 5.16 2.82
CA LEU A 203 4.12 5.60 1.99
C LEU A 203 3.79 6.88 1.21
N ILE A 204 2.62 6.91 0.56
CA ILE A 204 2.16 8.08 -0.19
C ILE A 204 2.04 9.30 0.71
N ASN A 205 1.40 9.15 1.88
CA ASN A 205 1.22 10.25 2.82
C ASN A 205 2.57 10.71 3.42
N ALA A 206 3.50 9.79 3.67
CA ALA A 206 4.85 10.13 4.11
C ALA A 206 5.63 10.90 3.05
N GLY A 207 5.55 10.49 1.77
CA GLY A 207 6.17 11.18 0.64
C GLY A 207 5.65 12.60 0.47
N GLN A 208 4.32 12.79 0.45
CA GLN A 208 3.70 14.11 0.36
C GLN A 208 4.07 15.03 1.53
N ASP A 209 4.12 14.48 2.73
CA ASP A 209 4.50 15.22 3.91
C ASP A 209 6.00 15.57 3.91
N TYR A 210 6.87 14.66 3.48
CA TYR A 210 8.31 14.91 3.30
C TYR A 210 8.57 15.97 2.22
N GLN A 211 7.84 15.90 1.11
CA GLN A 211 7.91 16.91 0.05
C GLN A 211 7.68 18.30 0.64
N ARG A 212 6.52 18.50 1.25
CA ARG A 212 6.07 19.78 1.80
C ARG A 212 6.97 20.29 2.92
N THR A 213 7.48 19.40 3.77
CA THR A 213 8.19 19.80 4.98
C THR A 213 9.71 19.83 4.84
N TYR A 214 10.25 19.31 3.74
CA TYR A 214 11.70 19.26 3.53
C TYR A 214 12.13 19.47 2.08
N LEU A 215 11.66 18.67 1.12
CA LEU A 215 12.18 18.72 -0.26
C LEU A 215 11.92 20.05 -0.98
N ASP A 216 10.78 20.69 -0.76
CA ASP A 216 10.47 21.99 -1.39
C ASP A 216 11.52 23.07 -1.03
N ALA A 217 12.09 22.99 0.17
CA ALA A 217 13.17 23.86 0.62
C ALA A 217 14.58 23.32 0.32
N HIS A 218 14.70 22.03 -0.02
CA HIS A 218 15.96 21.33 -0.27
C HIS A 218 15.87 20.51 -1.58
N PRO A 219 15.74 21.15 -2.75
CA PRO A 219 15.45 20.46 -4.01
C PRO A 219 16.58 19.54 -4.50
N GLN A 220 17.76 19.58 -3.87
CA GLN A 220 18.88 18.68 -4.14
C GLN A 220 18.88 17.43 -3.24
N ALA A 221 18.04 17.38 -2.21
CA ALA A 221 17.90 16.21 -1.35
C ALA A 221 17.14 15.09 -2.09
N ALA A 222 17.41 13.85 -1.69
CA ALA A 222 16.76 12.69 -2.28
C ALA A 222 15.29 12.56 -1.84
N GLN A 223 14.45 12.02 -2.72
CA GLN A 223 13.11 11.53 -2.37
C GLN A 223 13.20 10.37 -1.36
N ILE A 224 12.06 9.99 -0.77
CA ILE A 224 11.95 8.71 -0.08
C ILE A 224 12.08 7.60 -1.12
N VAL A 225 13.13 6.79 -1.04
CA VAL A 225 13.36 5.68 -1.97
C VAL A 225 13.00 4.38 -1.28
N ILE A 226 11.85 3.80 -1.64
CA ILE A 226 11.41 2.52 -1.08
C ILE A 226 12.04 1.34 -1.82
N ASN A 227 12.25 0.26 -1.07
CA ASN A 227 12.76 -1.03 -1.50
C ASN A 227 11.75 -2.12 -1.11
N ASP A 228 12.23 -3.30 -0.72
CA ASP A 228 11.45 -4.47 -0.33
C ASP A 228 10.25 -4.18 0.57
N VAL A 229 9.10 -4.78 0.21
CA VAL A 229 7.85 -4.78 0.99
C VAL A 229 7.37 -6.21 1.23
N SER A 230 7.01 -6.93 0.17
CA SER A 230 6.65 -8.36 0.21
C SER A 230 6.63 -8.94 -1.21
N VAL A 231 6.84 -10.24 -1.32
CA VAL A 231 6.64 -11.01 -2.54
C VAL A 231 5.16 -11.08 -2.95
N PRO A 232 4.82 -11.43 -4.22
CA PRO A 232 3.47 -11.29 -4.78
C PRO A 232 2.32 -11.94 -4.01
N TYR A 233 2.58 -13.01 -3.26
CA TYR A 233 1.57 -13.78 -2.53
C TYR A 233 1.83 -13.84 -1.02
N GLY A 234 2.67 -12.94 -0.52
CA GLY A 234 3.18 -12.98 0.85
C GLY A 234 3.94 -14.28 1.16
N GLY A 235 4.13 -14.55 2.44
CA GLY A 235 4.82 -15.74 2.93
C GLY A 235 6.34 -15.57 3.02
N ASP A 236 7.02 -16.67 3.28
CA ASP A 236 8.44 -16.70 3.69
C ASP A 236 9.36 -15.91 2.76
N THR A 237 10.08 -14.97 3.36
CA THR A 237 11.13 -14.15 2.76
C THR A 237 12.40 -14.41 3.58
N PRO A 238 13.20 -15.45 3.23
CA PRO A 238 14.22 -16.02 4.12
C PRO A 238 15.25 -15.01 4.63
N ASP A 239 15.59 -14.02 3.82
CA ASP A 239 16.56 -12.98 4.17
C ASP A 239 15.93 -11.79 4.93
N HIS A 240 14.60 -11.67 4.91
CA HIS A 240 13.83 -10.52 5.42
C HIS A 240 12.57 -10.97 6.17
N ALA A 241 12.74 -11.58 7.35
CA ALA A 241 11.70 -12.33 8.04
C ALA A 241 10.40 -11.57 8.40
N THR A 242 10.34 -10.25 8.27
CA THR A 242 9.15 -9.41 8.55
C THR A 242 8.40 -8.97 7.28
N HIS A 243 8.90 -9.32 6.09
CA HIS A 243 8.36 -8.89 4.79
C HIS A 243 7.32 -9.86 4.22
N GLU A 244 6.77 -10.78 5.03
CA GLU A 244 5.85 -11.80 4.53
C GLU A 244 4.40 -11.30 4.33
N THR A 245 4.06 -10.16 4.93
CA THR A 245 2.66 -9.72 5.11
C THR A 245 2.36 -8.36 4.49
N GLY A 246 3.32 -7.74 3.81
CA GLY A 246 3.10 -6.44 3.19
C GLY A 246 2.78 -5.31 4.17
N MET A 247 3.23 -5.46 5.42
CA MET A 247 3.14 -4.47 6.49
C MET A 247 4.53 -3.96 6.94
N SER A 248 5.58 -4.35 6.24
CA SER A 248 6.96 -3.91 6.42
C SER A 248 7.47 -3.30 5.11
N CYS A 249 8.36 -2.32 5.19
CA CYS A 249 8.96 -1.72 4.00
C CYS A 249 10.36 -1.19 4.35
N ASP A 250 11.29 -1.44 3.42
CA ASP A 250 12.65 -0.90 3.48
C ASP A 250 12.78 0.41 2.71
N ILE A 251 13.66 1.28 3.20
CA ILE A 251 13.98 2.58 2.59
C ILE A 251 15.50 2.68 2.43
N LEU A 252 15.93 2.96 1.21
CA LEU A 252 17.34 3.16 0.90
C LEU A 252 17.87 4.47 1.49
N LEU A 253 19.17 4.54 1.77
CA LEU A 253 19.75 5.75 2.35
C LEU A 253 19.80 6.87 1.30
N PRO A 254 19.40 8.11 1.65
CA PRO A 254 19.54 9.27 0.79
C PRO A 254 21.00 9.71 0.71
N ARG A 255 21.38 10.24 -0.45
CA ARG A 255 22.72 10.79 -0.72
C ARG A 255 22.70 12.32 -0.75
N GLN A 256 23.78 12.96 -0.27
CA GLN A 256 23.91 14.44 -0.15
C GLN A 256 23.78 15.21 -1.49
N SER A 257 23.86 14.50 -2.62
CA SER A 257 23.72 15.06 -3.97
C SER A 257 22.44 14.58 -4.66
N GLY A 258 21.46 14.15 -3.90
CA GLY A 258 20.25 13.52 -4.40
C GLY A 258 20.45 12.04 -4.75
N GLY A 259 19.33 11.35 -4.94
CA GLY A 259 19.29 9.91 -5.20
C GLY A 259 19.56 9.05 -3.96
N TYR A 260 19.70 7.75 -4.18
CA TYR A 260 19.88 6.75 -3.14
C TYR A 260 21.28 6.15 -3.17
N MET A 261 21.61 5.41 -2.10
CA MET A 261 22.86 4.68 -1.99
C MET A 261 22.68 3.41 -1.13
N LEU A 262 23.44 2.36 -1.47
CA LEU A 262 23.49 1.08 -0.76
C LEU A 262 24.61 0.89 0.30
N PRO A 263 25.53 1.84 0.60
CA PRO A 263 26.47 1.69 1.71
C PRO A 263 25.80 2.10 3.03
N THR A 264 26.56 2.05 4.12
CA THR A 264 26.02 2.28 5.46
C THR A 264 25.92 3.76 5.83
N TRP A 265 25.25 4.06 6.95
CA TRP A 265 25.18 5.41 7.56
C TRP A 265 26.55 6.06 7.87
N GLN A 266 27.62 5.27 7.83
CA GLN A 266 29.00 5.73 8.03
C GLN A 266 29.62 6.35 6.77
N ASP A 267 29.02 6.12 5.60
CA ASP A 267 29.53 6.66 4.33
C ASP A 267 29.45 8.19 4.35
N SER A 268 30.52 8.86 3.92
CA SER A 268 30.60 10.32 3.95
C SER A 268 29.59 11.00 3.01
N ARG A 269 29.01 10.28 2.06
CA ARG A 269 28.01 10.78 1.10
C ARG A 269 26.57 10.64 1.60
N TYR A 270 26.37 9.94 2.73
CA TYR A 270 25.05 9.76 3.33
C TYR A 270 24.48 11.10 3.80
N ASP A 271 23.25 11.39 3.40
CA ASP A 271 22.52 12.59 3.81
C ASP A 271 21.70 12.31 5.08
N ARG A 272 22.36 12.49 6.22
CA ARG A 272 21.70 12.34 7.52
C ARG A 272 20.56 13.33 7.73
N ASP A 273 20.66 14.54 7.18
CA ASP A 273 19.65 15.57 7.37
C ASP A 273 18.37 15.24 6.58
N ALA A 274 18.52 14.79 5.33
CA ALA A 274 17.42 14.23 4.56
C ALA A 274 16.82 13.00 5.26
N MET A 275 17.65 12.05 5.71
CA MET A 275 17.13 10.87 6.40
C MET A 275 16.37 11.24 7.68
N ARG A 276 16.87 12.19 8.47
CA ARG A 276 16.15 12.72 9.64
C ARG A 276 14.77 13.23 9.28
N ALA A 277 14.65 13.98 8.18
CA ALA A 277 13.37 14.50 7.71
C ALA A 277 12.44 13.38 7.21
N ILE A 278 12.97 12.41 6.46
CA ILE A 278 12.25 11.20 6.03
C ILE A 278 11.68 10.45 7.24
N LEU A 279 12.50 10.15 8.26
CA LEU A 279 12.07 9.46 9.48
C LEU A 279 10.98 10.24 10.22
N LYS A 280 11.09 11.57 10.30
CA LYS A 280 10.05 12.42 10.90
C LYS A 280 8.72 12.34 10.14
N SER A 281 8.75 12.29 8.81
CA SER A 281 7.55 12.15 7.98
C SER A 281 6.91 10.76 8.10
N ILE A 282 7.70 9.70 8.19
CA ILE A 282 7.20 8.34 8.42
C ILE A 282 6.57 8.21 9.81
N ARG A 283 7.24 8.72 10.85
CA ARG A 283 6.72 8.67 12.23
C ARG A 283 5.44 9.48 12.45
N ARG A 284 5.17 10.48 11.61
CA ARG A 284 3.92 11.23 11.64
C ARG A 284 2.73 10.45 11.09
N GLN A 285 2.95 9.34 10.40
CA GLN A 285 1.86 8.52 9.87
C GLN A 285 1.22 7.67 10.99
N PRO A 286 -0.13 7.62 11.05
CA PRO A 286 -0.84 7.06 12.20
C PRO A 286 -0.70 5.53 12.37
N LEU A 287 -0.36 4.83 11.28
CA LEU A 287 -0.17 3.39 11.27
C LEU A 287 1.28 2.97 11.51
N THR A 288 2.24 3.89 11.45
CA THR A 288 3.64 3.57 11.75
C THR A 288 3.77 3.06 13.18
N SER A 289 4.38 1.88 13.33
CA SER A 289 4.46 1.14 14.58
C SER A 289 5.90 0.89 15.02
N ARG A 290 6.81 0.69 14.07
CA ARG A 290 8.23 0.47 14.32
C ARG A 290 9.08 1.08 13.22
N VAL A 291 10.26 1.57 13.59
CA VAL A 291 11.29 2.09 12.68
C VAL A 291 12.64 1.62 13.19
N LEU A 292 13.36 0.86 12.39
CA LEU A 292 14.66 0.28 12.70
C LEU A 292 15.74 0.87 11.79
N PHE A 293 16.79 1.42 12.39
CA PHE A 293 17.94 1.97 11.68
C PHE A 293 19.08 2.25 12.66
N ASN A 294 20.32 2.02 12.22
CA ASN A 294 21.49 2.00 13.11
C ASN A 294 22.30 3.30 13.17
N ASP A 295 21.84 4.39 12.55
CA ASP A 295 22.49 5.69 12.72
C ASP A 295 22.41 6.16 14.19
N PRO A 296 23.54 6.28 14.91
CA PRO A 296 23.52 6.58 16.34
C PRO A 296 22.91 7.94 16.68
N GLN A 297 23.05 8.91 15.78
CA GLN A 297 22.51 10.26 16.00
C GLN A 297 20.99 10.25 15.88
N LEU A 298 20.44 9.56 14.86
CA LEU A 298 18.98 9.45 14.69
C LEU A 298 18.31 8.58 15.77
N ILE A 299 19.04 7.59 16.31
CA ILE A 299 18.61 6.85 17.50
C ILE A 299 18.55 7.77 18.72
N GLN A 300 19.59 8.59 18.95
CA GLN A 300 19.63 9.53 20.07
C GLN A 300 18.48 10.56 20.00
N GLU A 301 18.07 10.94 18.80
CA GLU A 301 16.91 11.80 18.55
C GLU A 301 15.55 11.09 18.74
N GLY A 302 15.54 9.79 19.02
CA GLY A 302 14.33 8.99 19.24
C GLY A 302 13.55 8.67 17.96
N LEU A 303 14.17 8.76 16.79
CA LEU A 303 13.51 8.55 15.50
C LEU A 303 13.46 7.08 15.09
N CYS A 304 14.47 6.30 15.48
CA CYS A 304 14.58 4.88 15.15
C CYS A 304 15.18 4.09 16.31
N ILE A 305 15.12 2.76 16.20
CA ILE A 305 15.69 1.83 17.17
C ILE A 305 16.76 0.99 16.47
N ARG A 306 17.86 0.71 17.18
CA ARG A 306 18.93 -0.15 16.67
C ARG A 306 18.43 -1.58 16.45
N ALA A 307 18.80 -2.18 15.32
CA ALA A 307 18.60 -3.60 15.03
C ALA A 307 19.74 -4.16 14.17
N THR A 308 20.12 -5.42 14.38
CA THR A 308 21.17 -6.07 13.58
C THR A 308 20.79 -6.03 12.09
N GLY A 309 21.74 -5.69 11.21
CA GLY A 309 21.54 -5.65 9.76
C GLY A 309 21.01 -4.34 9.19
N HIS A 310 20.64 -3.36 10.02
CA HIS A 310 19.98 -2.12 9.59
C HIS A 310 20.94 -0.93 9.50
N ASP A 311 22.15 -1.15 8.99
CA ASP A 311 23.17 -0.10 8.82
C ASP A 311 23.08 0.61 7.46
N ASN A 312 22.48 -0.04 6.46
CA ASN A 312 22.41 0.40 5.06
C ASN A 312 20.99 0.65 4.54
N HIS A 313 19.97 0.49 5.37
CA HIS A 313 18.57 0.78 5.05
C HIS A 313 17.80 1.07 6.35
N VAL A 314 16.67 1.75 6.21
CA VAL A 314 15.65 1.85 7.27
C VAL A 314 14.59 0.80 7.01
N HIS A 315 14.27 0.01 8.02
CA HIS A 315 13.09 -0.87 8.01
C HIS A 315 11.98 -0.19 8.80
N PHE A 316 10.77 -0.09 8.26
CA PHE A 316 9.63 0.37 9.04
C PHE A 316 8.39 -0.51 8.87
N GLU A 317 7.55 -0.48 9.89
CA GLU A 317 6.38 -1.33 10.00
C GLU A 317 5.12 -0.51 10.24
N VAL A 318 4.05 -0.92 9.58
CA VAL A 318 2.70 -0.43 9.88
C VAL A 318 1.91 -1.43 10.71
N ARG A 319 0.87 -0.96 11.38
CA ARG A 319 -0.12 -1.79 12.06
C ARG A 319 -1.49 -1.69 11.37
N PRO A 320 -2.36 -2.69 11.56
CA PRO A 320 -3.75 -2.59 11.12
C PRO A 320 -4.44 -1.35 11.70
N PRO A 321 -5.26 -0.63 10.91
CA PRO A 321 -6.15 0.38 11.44
C PRO A 321 -7.24 -0.25 12.32
N ALA A 322 -7.96 0.59 13.07
CA ALA A 322 -9.20 0.15 13.70
C ALA A 322 -10.20 -0.33 12.62
N ARG A 323 -10.84 -1.49 12.83
CA ARG A 323 -11.80 -2.04 11.88
C ARG A 323 -12.99 -1.10 11.69
N ALA A 324 -13.33 -0.79 10.44
CA ALA A 324 -14.48 0.03 10.07
C ALA A 324 -15.66 -0.86 9.66
N ASN A 325 -16.82 -0.63 10.31
CA ASN A 325 -18.06 -1.40 10.09
C ASN A 325 -18.99 -0.79 9.02
#